data_AF-A0A7Y5GAE3-F1
#
_entry.id   AF-A0A7Y5GAE3-F1
#
_cell.length_a   1.000
_cell.length_b   1.000
_cell.length_c   1.000
_cell.angle_alpha   90.00
_cell.angle_beta   90.00
_cell.angle_gamma   90.00
#
_symmetry.space_group_name_H-M   'P 1'
#
loop_
_entity.id
_entity.type
_entity.pdbx_description
1 polymer ?
#
loop_
_entity_poly.entity_id
_entity_poly.type
_entity_poly.pdbx_seq_one_letter_code
_entity_poly.pdbx_strand_id
1 'polypeptide(L)' 'KWTGTRVDLIFGSNSQLRALAEVYAQDDAKTKFVQDFVAAWNKVMNADRFDLA' A
#
# COMPACT_ATOMS: atom_id res chain seq x y z
N LYS A 1 -0.45 13.86 20.18
CA LYS A 1 -0.96 12.48 20.37
C LYS A 1 -1.26 11.92 18.99
N TRP A 2 -0.78 10.73 18.67
CA TRP A 2 -1.16 10.04 17.43
C TRP A 2 -2.53 9.40 17.63
N THR A 3 -3.45 9.61 16.69
CA THR A 3 -4.80 9.03 16.72
C THR A 3 -4.96 8.17 15.48
N GLY A 4 -5.13 6.86 15.68
CA GLY A 4 -5.45 5.90 14.63
C GLY A 4 -6.92 5.49 14.70
N THR A 5 -7.52 5.25 13.54
CA THR A 5 -8.85 4.68 13.40
C THR A 5 -8.76 3.16 13.24
N ARG A 6 -9.92 2.49 13.15
CA ARG A 6 -9.97 1.05 12.85
C ARG A 6 -9.29 0.70 11.52
N VAL A 7 -9.34 1.60 10.53
CA VAL A 7 -8.73 1.39 9.21
C VAL A 7 -7.20 1.40 9.29
N ASP A 8 -6.62 2.18 10.20
CA ASP A 8 -5.17 2.23 10.38
C ASP A 8 -4.67 1.00 11.17
N LEU A 9 -5.38 0.67 12.27
CA LEU A 9 -4.95 -0.36 13.21
C LEU A 9 -5.09 -1.79 12.66
N ILE A 10 -5.97 -2.01 11.66
CA ILE A 10 -6.18 -3.34 11.09
C ILE A 10 -4.92 -3.92 10.43
N PHE A 11 -4.04 -3.07 9.90
CA PHE A 11 -2.75 -3.48 9.32
C PHE A 11 -1.77 -4.03 10.36
N GLY A 12 -1.96 -3.72 11.65
CA GLY A 12 -1.16 -4.29 12.74
C GLY A 12 -1.80 -5.48 13.45
N SER A 13 -3.12 -5.69 13.29
CA SER A 13 -3.89 -6.68 14.05
C SER A 13 -4.38 -7.89 13.23
N ASN A 14 -4.56 -7.74 11.92
CA ASN A 14 -4.90 -8.86 11.03
C ASN A 14 -3.61 -9.51 10.50
N SER A 15 -3.46 -10.84 10.65
CA SER A 15 -2.22 -11.55 10.34
C SER A 15 -1.79 -11.44 8.86
N GLN A 16 -2.75 -11.43 7.93
CA GLN A 16 -2.43 -11.31 6.50
C GLN A 16 -2.02 -9.89 6.14
N LEU A 17 -2.74 -8.88 6.63
CA LEU A 17 -2.39 -7.48 6.38
C LEU A 17 -1.07 -7.10 7.06
N ARG A 18 -0.80 -7.64 8.24
CA ARG A 18 0.44 -7.46 8.96
C ARG A 18 1.64 -8.03 8.19
N ALA A 19 1.52 -9.21 7.60
CA ALA A 19 2.58 -9.77 6.77
C ALA A 19 2.96 -8.85 5.60
N LEU A 20 1.97 -8.18 4.97
CA LEU A 20 2.24 -7.18 3.94
C LEU A 20 2.89 -5.91 4.50
N ALA A 21 2.42 -5.42 5.65
CA ALA A 21 3.00 -4.27 6.31
C ALA A 21 4.47 -4.51 6.70
N GLU A 22 4.80 -5.71 7.16
CA GLU A 22 6.17 -6.10 7.53
C GLU A 22 7.10 -6.08 6.33
N VAL A 23 6.67 -6.54 5.14
CA VAL A 23 7.48 -6.46 3.91
C VAL A 23 7.85 -5.02 3.59
N TYR A 24 6.91 -4.08 3.68
CA TYR A 24 7.19 -2.67 3.36
C TYR A 24 7.91 -1.90 4.49
N ALA A 25 7.98 -2.48 5.68
CA ALA A 25 8.68 -1.90 6.83
C ALA A 25 10.13 -2.38 6.99
N GLN A 26 10.60 -3.31 6.15
CA GLN A 26 12.01 -3.74 6.17
C GLN A 26 12.96 -2.60 5.76
N ASP A 27 14.18 -2.61 6.29
CA ASP A 27 15.17 -1.55 6.07
C ASP A 27 15.53 -1.35 4.57
N ASP A 28 15.42 -2.41 3.77
CA ASP A 28 15.70 -2.43 2.34
C ASP A 28 14.46 -2.19 1.46
N ALA A 29 13.26 -2.09 2.05
CA ALA A 29 12.01 -2.01 1.31
C ALA A 29 11.63 -0.61 0.83
N LYS A 30 12.40 0.44 1.19
CA LYS A 30 12.04 1.84 0.87
C LYS A 30 11.84 2.09 -0.63
N THR A 31 12.78 1.64 -1.46
CA THR A 31 12.69 1.80 -2.92
C THR A 31 11.53 1.00 -3.50
N LYS A 32 11.34 -0.23 -3.02
CA LYS A 32 10.24 -1.10 -3.42
C LYS A 32 8.88 -0.47 -3.09
N PHE A 33 8.71 0.06 -1.87
CA PHE A 33 7.48 0.73 -1.47
C PHE A 33 7.10 1.88 -2.41
N VAL A 34 8.07 2.73 -2.77
CA VAL A 34 7.83 3.85 -3.69
C VAL A 34 7.39 3.35 -5.06
N GLN A 35 8.09 2.35 -5.61
CA GLN A 35 7.77 1.79 -6.93
C GLN A 35 6.37 1.14 -6.95
N ASP A 36 6.06 0.31 -5.95
CA ASP A 36 4.79 -0.38 -5.85
C ASP A 36 3.63 0.60 -5.61
N PHE A 37 3.86 1.64 -4.81
CA PHE A 37 2.89 2.71 -4.59
C PHE A 37 2.60 3.47 -5.90
N VAL A 38 3.63 3.86 -6.65
CA VAL A 38 3.46 4.56 -7.94
C VAL A 38 2.73 3.66 -8.95
N ALA A 39 3.05 2.37 -9.00
CA ALA A 39 2.37 1.42 -9.87
C ALA A 39 0.87 1.29 -9.50
N ALA A 40 0.55 1.17 -8.21
CA ALA A 40 -0.83 1.12 -7.73
C ALA A 40 -1.59 2.41 -8.03
N TRP A 41 -0.95 3.58 -7.82
CA TRP A 41 -1.52 4.88 -8.17
C TRP A 41 -1.82 4.97 -9.67
N ASN A 42 -0.84 4.68 -10.52
CA ASN A 42 -1.00 4.73 -11.98
C ASN A 42 -2.09 3.78 -12.47
N LYS A 43 -2.21 2.59 -11.86
CA LYS A 43 -3.29 1.64 -12.17
C LYS A 43 -4.66 2.25 -11.90
N VAL A 44 -4.85 2.90 -10.75
CA VAL A 44 -6.12 3.54 -10.40
C VAL A 44 -6.40 4.74 -11.33
N MET A 45 -5.39 5.54 -11.66
CA MET A 45 -5.54 6.69 -12.55
C MET A 45 -5.93 6.32 -13.99
N ASN A 46 -5.73 5.08 -14.41
CA ASN A 46 -6.10 4.60 -15.74
C ASN A 46 -7.24 3.57 -15.71
N ALA A 47 -7.92 3.39 -14.58
CA ALA A 47 -8.93 2.34 -14.40
C ALA A 47 -10.16 2.49 -15.32
N ASP A 48 -10.39 3.69 -15.87
CA ASP A 48 -11.49 4.02 -16.78
C ASP A 48 -11.04 4.40 -18.20
N ARG A 49 -9.73 4.31 -18.51
CA ARG A 49 -9.13 4.69 -19.80
C ARG A 49 -9.31 3.62 -20.87
N PHE A 50 -10.56 3.22 -21.12
CA PHE A 50 -10.92 2.25 -22.17
C PHE A 50 -10.67 2.77 -23.59
N ASP A 51 -10.45 4.07 -23.74
CA ASP A 51 -10.12 4.76 -25.00
C ASP A 51 -8.69 4.50 -25.50
N LEU A 52 -7.81 3.95 -24.65
CA LEU A 52 -6.39 3.72 -24.96
C LEU A 52 -6.04 2.24 -25.26
N ALA A 53 -7.04 1.35 -25.32
CA ALA A 53 -6.86 -0.10 -25.48
C ALA A 53 -6.58 -0.54 -26.92
#